data_AF-A0A854X750-F1
#
_entry.id   AF-A0A854X750-F1
#
_cell.length_a   1.000
_cell.length_b   1.000
_cell.length_c   1.000
_cell.angle_alpha   90.00
_cell.angle_beta   90.00
_cell.angle_gamma   90.00
#
_symmetry.space_group_name_H-M   'P 1'
#
loop_
_entity.id
_entity.type
_entity.pdbx_description
1 polymer ?
#
loop_
_entity_poly.entity_id
_entity_poly.type
_entity_poly.pdbx_seq_one_letter_code
_entity_poly.pdbx_strand_id
1 'polypeptide(L)'
;MYSSVLFCSDSLTSFSKELYGEEVPVNVAYHDLSANNREKVTGSDFGIIVHTNLPGERERVQAVAFQAKKLYDKKAYLPIAQASAQTNYFADGAYTCLYDVSQKKDLLKLPPAILQTKHASRAPKTQHNYAINRKDLPPATTALSLFLIKIIQNENMNIGAKTFNSLAQAAAFMRGTPASRETNDISRVLTISIGRMTNQQELNSLTDLFPPTPSEEPRLNDL
;
A
#
# COMPACT_ATOMS: atom_id res chain seq x y z
N MET A 1 4.79 -7.60 -22.31
CA MET A 1 5.62 -8.54 -21.54
C MET A 1 5.24 -8.35 -20.08
N TYR A 2 4.32 -9.18 -19.57
CA TYR A 2 3.85 -9.09 -18.19
C TYR A 2 4.89 -9.80 -17.30
N SER A 3 5.52 -9.06 -16.39
CA SER A 3 6.37 -9.65 -15.37
C SER A 3 5.45 -10.26 -14.32
N SER A 4 5.22 -11.56 -14.41
CA SER A 4 4.66 -12.37 -13.34
C SER A 4 5.75 -12.59 -12.29
N VAL A 5 5.59 -12.02 -11.10
CA VAL A 5 6.35 -12.45 -9.93
C VAL A 5 5.84 -13.85 -9.58
N LEU A 6 6.60 -14.88 -9.96
CA LEU A 6 6.39 -16.23 -9.47
C LEU A 6 6.70 -16.23 -7.96
N PHE A 7 5.66 -16.17 -7.13
CA PHE A 7 5.77 -16.58 -5.74
C PHE A 7 5.95 -18.09 -5.73
N CYS A 8 7.19 -18.57 -5.58
CA CYS A 8 7.48 -19.99 -5.43
C CYS A 8 7.08 -20.44 -4.01
N SER A 9 5.81 -20.81 -3.82
CA SER A 9 5.28 -21.40 -2.59
C SER A 9 6.15 -22.53 -2.05
N ASP A 10 6.65 -23.37 -2.96
CA ASP A 10 7.39 -24.59 -2.62
C ASP A 10 8.77 -24.29 -1.98
N SER A 11 9.37 -23.15 -2.36
CA SER A 11 10.63 -22.67 -1.76
C SER A 11 10.43 -22.10 -0.35
N LEU A 12 9.26 -21.51 -0.06
CA LEU A 12 8.94 -20.92 1.24
C LEU A 12 8.62 -21.99 2.29
N THR A 13 7.85 -23.02 1.91
CA THR A 13 7.55 -24.16 2.78
C THR A 13 8.82 -24.92 3.18
N SER A 14 9.72 -25.18 2.22
CA SER A 14 10.97 -25.90 2.49
C SER A 14 11.90 -25.08 3.38
N PHE A 15 12.04 -23.79 3.10
CA PHE A 15 12.89 -22.88 3.87
C PHE A 15 12.36 -22.65 5.29
N SER A 16 11.05 -22.51 5.48
CA SER A 16 10.47 -22.35 6.82
C SER A 16 10.64 -23.60 7.68
N LYS A 17 10.49 -24.80 7.10
CA LYS A 17 10.76 -26.07 7.82
C LYS A 17 12.22 -26.18 8.24
N GLU A 18 13.16 -25.76 7.41
CA GLU A 18 14.58 -25.75 7.74
C GLU A 18 14.90 -24.75 8.86
N LEU A 19 14.37 -23.53 8.77
CA LEU A 19 14.71 -22.44 9.68
C LEU A 19 13.99 -22.55 11.04
N TYR A 20 12.72 -22.94 11.04
CA TYR A 20 11.85 -22.92 12.22
C TYR A 20 11.43 -24.31 12.71
N GLY A 21 11.76 -25.38 11.98
CA GLY A 21 11.32 -26.74 12.31
C GLY A 21 9.85 -27.00 12.00
N GLU A 22 9.13 -26.04 11.43
CA GLU A 22 7.72 -26.16 11.06
C GLU A 22 7.38 -25.36 9.80
N GLU A 23 6.26 -25.71 9.17
CA GLU A 23 5.75 -24.97 8.02
C GLU A 23 5.12 -23.65 8.48
N VAL A 24 5.61 -22.53 7.94
CA VAL A 24 5.02 -21.22 8.15
C VAL A 24 4.02 -20.94 7.03
N PRO A 25 2.70 -20.89 7.32
CA PRO A 25 1.70 -20.64 6.29
C PRO A 25 1.80 -19.21 5.78
N VAL A 26 1.51 -19.03 4.49
CA VAL A 26 1.37 -17.71 3.85
C VAL A 26 0.00 -17.64 3.19
N ASN A 27 -0.83 -16.69 3.62
CA ASN A 27 -2.14 -16.44 3.05
C ASN A 27 -2.18 -15.05 2.41
N VAL A 28 -2.75 -14.97 1.21
CA VAL A 28 -2.85 -13.73 0.45
C VAL A 28 -4.29 -13.53 0.02
N ALA A 29 -4.82 -12.34 0.27
CA ALA A 29 -6.15 -11.93 -0.19
C ALA A 29 -6.05 -10.59 -0.92
N TYR A 30 -6.78 -10.45 -2.01
CA TYR A 30 -6.90 -9.22 -2.77
C TYR A 30 -8.35 -8.75 -2.76
N HIS A 31 -8.55 -7.48 -2.46
CA HIS A 31 -9.86 -6.84 -2.41
C HIS A 31 -9.89 -5.67 -3.37
N ASP A 32 -10.83 -5.69 -4.31
CA ASP A 32 -11.17 -4.53 -5.12
C ASP A 32 -12.29 -3.76 -4.41
N LEU A 33 -11.97 -2.57 -3.94
CA LEU A 33 -12.88 -1.67 -3.23
C LEU A 33 -13.36 -0.54 -4.13
N SER A 34 -13.00 -0.56 -5.43
CA SER A 34 -13.29 0.53 -6.34
C SER A 34 -14.80 0.58 -6.63
N ALA A 35 -15.49 1.52 -6.00
CA ALA A 35 -16.80 1.97 -6.45
C ALA A 35 -16.60 3.11 -7.48
N ASN A 36 -17.05 2.95 -8.72
CA ASN A 36 -17.15 4.00 -9.75
C ASN A 36 -15.93 4.98 -9.86
N ASN A 37 -14.72 4.48 -10.15
CA ASN A 37 -13.55 5.32 -10.47
C ASN A 37 -13.10 6.34 -9.38
N ARG A 38 -13.42 6.11 -8.11
CA ARG A 38 -13.07 7.01 -6.98
C ARG A 38 -11.56 7.25 -6.77
N GLU A 39 -10.70 6.39 -7.33
CA GLU A 39 -9.23 6.53 -7.29
C GLU A 39 -8.75 7.90 -7.80
N LYS A 40 -9.49 8.52 -8.72
CA LYS A 40 -9.19 9.86 -9.25
C LYS A 40 -9.33 10.97 -8.20
N VAL A 41 -10.22 10.78 -7.22
CA VAL A 41 -10.56 11.77 -6.19
C VAL A 41 -9.69 11.58 -4.95
N THR A 42 -9.56 10.35 -4.46
CA THR A 42 -8.89 10.06 -3.19
C THR A 42 -7.37 10.12 -3.29
N GLY A 43 -6.81 9.76 -4.46
CA GLY A 43 -5.36 9.71 -4.63
C GLY A 43 -4.70 8.66 -3.75
N SER A 44 -5.41 7.57 -3.43
CA SER A 44 -4.84 6.32 -2.92
C SER A 44 -5.32 5.16 -3.79
N ASP A 45 -4.46 4.75 -4.71
CA ASP A 45 -4.75 3.69 -5.68
C ASP A 45 -4.72 2.30 -5.05
N PHE A 46 -3.84 2.09 -4.05
CA PHE A 46 -3.54 0.75 -3.53
C PHE A 46 -3.13 0.77 -2.06
N GLY A 47 -3.57 -0.22 -1.29
CA GLY A 47 -3.22 -0.41 0.12
C GLY A 47 -2.64 -1.79 0.33
N ILE A 48 -1.74 -1.90 1.31
CA ILE A 48 -1.20 -3.18 1.74
C ILE A 48 -1.40 -3.32 3.24
N ILE A 49 -1.96 -4.45 3.65
CA ILE A 49 -2.00 -4.91 5.03
C ILE A 49 -1.06 -6.10 5.13
N VAL A 50 -0.12 -6.05 6.08
CA VAL A 50 0.80 -7.14 6.36
C VAL A 50 0.58 -7.60 7.79
N HIS A 51 0.26 -8.88 7.95
CA HIS A 51 0.27 -9.58 9.22
C HIS A 51 1.47 -10.53 9.27
N THR A 52 2.23 -10.49 10.37
CA THR A 52 3.35 -11.40 10.62
C THR A 52 3.24 -11.99 12.03
N ASN A 53 3.39 -13.31 12.13
CA ASN A 53 3.54 -14.02 13.39
C ASN A 53 4.45 -15.24 13.18
N LEU A 54 5.75 -14.95 13.07
CA LEU A 54 6.78 -15.96 12.88
C LEU A 54 7.17 -16.61 14.22
N PRO A 55 7.63 -17.87 14.23
CA PRO A 55 8.11 -18.51 15.45
C PRO A 55 9.22 -17.69 16.13
N GLY A 56 9.02 -17.37 17.40
CA GLY A 56 9.96 -16.55 18.19
C GLY A 56 9.80 -15.03 18.03
N GLU A 57 8.87 -14.57 17.19
CA GLU A 57 8.54 -13.16 17.04
C GLU A 57 7.18 -12.82 17.67
N ARG A 58 6.95 -11.52 17.92
CA ARG A 58 5.63 -11.04 18.33
C ARG A 58 4.75 -10.85 17.10
N GLU A 59 3.49 -11.28 17.20
CA GLU A 59 2.45 -11.02 16.21
C GLU A 59 2.28 -9.52 15.96
N ARG A 60 2.13 -9.15 14.69
CA ARG A 60 2.02 -7.77 14.23
C ARG A 60 1.07 -7.64 13.08
N VAL A 61 0.39 -6.50 13.02
CA VAL A 61 -0.38 -6.07 11.85
C VAL A 61 0.06 -4.66 11.47
N GLN A 62 0.41 -4.46 10.21
CA GLN A 62 0.84 -3.18 9.66
C GLN A 62 0.06 -2.84 8.41
N ALA A 63 -0.14 -1.55 8.16
CA ALA A 63 -0.81 -1.08 6.95
C ALA A 63 -0.12 0.15 6.34
N VAL A 64 -0.05 0.17 5.01
CA VAL A 64 0.48 1.28 4.21
C VAL A 64 -0.41 1.54 2.99
N ALA A 65 -0.44 2.79 2.54
CA ALA A 65 -1.17 3.21 1.35
C ALA A 65 -0.20 3.76 0.30
N PHE A 66 -0.47 3.48 -0.96
CA PHE A 66 0.32 3.90 -2.10
C PHE A 66 -0.53 4.69 -3.09
N GLN A 67 0.08 5.76 -3.60
CA GLN A 67 -0.35 6.37 -4.85
C GLN A 67 0.65 6.08 -5.96
N ALA A 68 0.18 5.54 -7.08
CA ALA A 68 1.00 5.40 -8.27
C ALA A 68 1.12 6.75 -8.99
N LYS A 69 2.34 7.16 -9.32
CA LYS A 69 2.62 8.34 -10.14
C LYS A 69 3.66 8.06 -11.21
N LYS A 70 3.47 8.68 -12.38
CA LYS A 70 4.43 8.67 -13.48
C LYS A 70 5.56 9.65 -13.17
N LEU A 71 6.80 9.15 -13.17
CA LEU A 71 8.01 9.93 -13.08
C LEU A 71 8.52 10.24 -14.50
N TYR A 72 8.36 11.49 -14.91
CA TYR A 72 8.87 11.99 -16.19
C TYR A 72 10.36 12.38 -16.06
N ASP A 73 10.94 12.92 -17.13
CA ASP A 73 12.36 13.27 -17.22
C ASP A 73 12.88 14.14 -16.06
N LYS A 74 12.05 15.04 -15.52
CA LYS A 74 12.46 15.98 -14.45
C LYS A 74 11.79 15.72 -13.10
N LYS A 75 10.52 15.34 -13.09
CA LYS A 75 9.70 15.24 -11.87
C LYS A 75 8.41 14.45 -12.10
N ALA A 76 7.84 13.98 -11.00
CA ALA A 76 6.45 13.54 -10.92
C ALA A 76 5.58 14.65 -10.28
N TYR A 77 4.30 14.69 -10.62
CA TYR A 77 3.32 15.59 -10.02
C TYR A 77 2.33 14.82 -9.17
N LEU A 78 1.99 15.40 -8.02
CA LEU A 78 0.98 14.88 -7.11
C LEU A 78 -0.01 16.03 -6.80
N PRO A 79 -1.28 15.92 -7.20
CA PRO A 79 -2.30 16.91 -6.88
C PRO A 79 -2.36 17.22 -5.38
N ILE A 80 -2.54 18.49 -5.02
CA ILE A 80 -2.54 18.94 -3.62
C ILE A 80 -3.59 18.24 -2.76
N ALA A 81 -4.79 18.01 -3.31
CA ALA A 81 -5.87 17.32 -2.63
C ALA A 81 -5.48 15.86 -2.31
N GLN A 82 -4.87 15.16 -3.27
CA GLN A 82 -4.41 13.79 -3.11
C GLN A 82 -3.26 13.70 -2.11
N ALA A 83 -2.25 14.57 -2.23
CA ALA A 83 -1.16 14.64 -1.26
C ALA A 83 -1.68 14.89 0.16
N SER A 84 -2.62 15.84 0.32
CA SER A 84 -3.17 16.22 1.61
C SER A 84 -4.03 15.11 2.21
N ALA A 85 -4.88 14.46 1.41
CA ALA A 85 -5.66 13.31 1.83
C ALA A 85 -4.75 12.20 2.34
N GLN A 86 -3.70 11.89 1.59
CA GLN A 86 -2.70 10.90 1.98
C GLN A 86 -1.96 11.26 3.27
N THR A 87 -1.40 12.46 3.37
CA THR A 87 -0.62 12.85 4.56
C THR A 87 -1.47 13.03 5.80
N ASN A 88 -2.71 13.51 5.67
CA ASN A 88 -3.58 13.74 6.82
C ASN A 88 -4.17 12.44 7.36
N TYR A 89 -4.50 11.49 6.48
CA TYR A 89 -5.19 10.27 6.86
C TYR A 89 -4.23 9.11 7.12
N PHE A 90 -3.28 8.89 6.21
CA PHE A 90 -2.31 7.79 6.31
C PHE A 90 -1.01 8.19 7.01
N ALA A 91 -0.75 9.49 7.21
CA ALA A 91 0.41 10.03 7.90
C ALA A 91 1.72 9.40 7.38
N ASP A 92 2.53 8.82 8.25
CA ASP A 92 3.79 8.18 7.89
C ASP A 92 3.63 6.88 7.06
N GLY A 93 2.41 6.33 7.02
CA GLY A 93 2.03 5.16 6.22
C GLY A 93 1.63 5.51 4.78
N ALA A 94 1.74 6.78 4.39
CA ALA A 94 1.47 7.26 3.03
C ALA A 94 2.71 7.20 2.14
N TYR A 95 2.58 6.50 1.02
CA TYR A 95 3.64 6.32 0.04
C TYR A 95 3.21 6.74 -1.36
N THR A 96 4.20 7.17 -2.14
CA THR A 96 4.09 7.34 -3.58
C THR A 96 4.98 6.30 -4.26
N CYS A 97 4.38 5.50 -5.14
CA CYS A 97 5.09 4.59 -6.03
C CYS A 97 5.33 5.28 -7.38
N LEU A 98 6.60 5.50 -7.71
CA LEU A 98 7.03 6.24 -8.90
C LEU A 98 7.43 5.27 -10.01
N TYR A 99 6.74 5.34 -11.14
CA TYR A 99 7.04 4.55 -12.34
C TYR A 99 7.80 5.41 -13.34
N ASP A 100 9.02 5.01 -13.69
CA ASP A 100 9.89 5.78 -14.57
C ASP A 100 9.49 5.67 -16.05
N VAL A 101 8.85 6.72 -16.55
CA VAL A 101 8.40 6.85 -17.93
C VAL A 101 9.23 7.84 -18.75
N SER A 102 10.44 8.18 -18.29
CA SER A 102 11.35 9.07 -19.01
C SER A 102 11.55 8.64 -20.47
N GLN A 103 11.66 9.60 -21.38
CA GLN A 103 11.90 9.32 -22.81
C GLN A 103 13.36 9.58 -23.19
N LYS A 104 14.10 10.23 -22.30
CA LYS A 104 15.51 10.53 -22.45
C LYS A 104 16.38 9.29 -22.28
N LYS A 105 17.12 8.96 -23.34
CA LYS A 105 18.04 7.80 -23.41
C LYS A 105 19.28 7.96 -22.53
N ASP A 106 19.65 9.20 -22.20
CA ASP A 106 20.76 9.56 -21.31
C ASP A 106 20.40 9.48 -19.82
N LEU A 107 19.12 9.30 -19.48
CA LEU A 107 18.70 9.12 -18.09
C LEU A 107 18.68 7.63 -17.72
N LEU A 108 19.37 7.29 -16.63
CA LEU A 108 19.27 5.96 -16.02
C LEU A 108 17.82 5.67 -15.65
N LYS A 109 17.29 4.54 -16.13
CA LYS A 109 15.96 4.04 -15.77
C LYS A 109 15.93 3.57 -14.33
N LEU A 110 15.01 4.14 -13.54
CA LEU A 110 14.81 3.74 -12.16
C LEU A 110 13.80 2.57 -12.09
N PRO A 111 14.02 1.57 -11.22
CA PRO A 111 12.97 0.63 -10.87
C PRO A 111 11.80 1.37 -10.18
N PRO A 112 10.60 0.75 -10.05
CA PRO A 112 9.49 1.35 -9.31
C PRO A 112 9.95 1.82 -7.93
N ALA A 113 9.96 3.13 -7.74
CA ALA A 113 10.60 3.79 -6.62
C ALA A 113 9.56 4.14 -5.55
N ILE A 114 9.77 3.68 -4.32
CA ILE A 114 8.89 4.00 -3.20
C ILE A 114 9.45 5.18 -2.40
N LEU A 115 8.62 6.20 -2.19
CA LEU A 115 8.93 7.40 -1.42
C LEU A 115 7.77 7.72 -0.48
N GLN A 116 8.04 8.12 0.77
CA GLN A 116 6.97 8.64 1.64
C GLN A 116 6.36 9.91 1.05
N THR A 117 5.04 10.00 1.02
CA THR A 117 4.32 11.12 0.38
C THR A 117 4.68 12.48 0.99
N LYS A 118 5.05 12.53 2.28
CA LYS A 118 5.52 13.76 2.96
C LYS A 118 6.77 14.40 2.36
N HIS A 119 7.55 13.67 1.55
CA HIS A 119 8.72 14.21 0.85
C HIS A 119 8.36 14.94 -0.45
N ALA A 120 7.09 14.91 -0.88
CA ALA A 120 6.65 15.74 -1.99
C ALA A 120 6.68 17.23 -1.56
N SER A 121 7.19 18.10 -2.43
CA SER A 121 7.34 19.54 -2.15
C SER A 121 6.36 20.37 -2.98
N ARG A 122 5.83 21.48 -2.46
CA ARG A 122 4.90 22.33 -3.22
C ARG A 122 5.56 22.83 -4.50
N ALA A 123 4.89 22.68 -5.65
CA ALA A 123 5.40 23.15 -6.93
C ALA A 123 5.21 24.68 -7.04
N PRO A 124 6.27 25.49 -7.20
CA PRO A 124 6.15 26.96 -7.18
C PRO A 124 5.29 27.55 -8.30
N LYS A 125 5.17 26.85 -9.44
CA LYS A 125 4.50 27.36 -10.65
C LYS A 125 3.07 26.86 -10.85
N THR A 126 2.62 25.91 -10.04
CA THR A 126 1.26 25.35 -10.11
C THR A 126 0.75 25.23 -8.68
N GLN A 127 0.00 26.24 -8.22
CA GLN A 127 -0.51 26.35 -6.85
C GLN A 127 -1.35 25.14 -6.39
N HIS A 128 -1.68 24.22 -7.30
CA HIS A 128 -2.48 23.01 -7.05
C HIS A 128 -1.70 21.69 -7.04
N ASN A 129 -0.37 21.69 -7.14
CA ASN A 129 0.42 20.45 -7.19
C ASN A 129 1.61 20.46 -6.23
N TYR A 130 1.86 19.30 -5.62
CA TYR A 130 3.18 18.92 -5.15
C TYR A 130 4.00 18.31 -6.31
N ALA A 131 5.32 18.39 -6.19
CA ALA A 131 6.28 17.82 -7.11
C ALA A 131 7.33 17.00 -6.36
N ILE A 132 7.70 15.89 -6.96
CA ILE A 132 8.83 15.05 -6.56
C ILE A 132 9.87 15.16 -7.66
N ASN A 133 11.01 15.80 -7.39
CA ASN A 133 12.04 15.97 -8.42
C ASN A 133 12.87 14.70 -8.55
N ARG A 134 13.15 14.31 -9.79
CA ARG A 134 13.98 13.13 -10.10
C ARG A 134 15.37 13.22 -9.50
N LYS A 135 15.97 14.41 -9.49
CA LYS A 135 17.30 14.67 -8.93
C LYS A 135 17.38 14.51 -7.41
N ASP A 136 16.23 14.59 -6.73
CA ASP A 136 16.15 14.49 -5.27
C ASP A 136 15.81 13.06 -4.84
N LEU A 137 15.57 12.15 -5.80
CA LEU A 137 15.39 10.74 -5.52
C LEU A 137 16.74 10.11 -5.16
N PRO A 138 16.84 9.34 -4.06
CA PRO A 138 18.07 8.65 -3.73
C PRO A 138 18.47 7.71 -4.87
N PRO A 139 19.78 7.53 -5.16
CA PRO A 139 20.25 6.60 -6.19
C PRO A 139 19.74 5.17 -6.01
N ALA A 140 19.49 4.79 -4.75
CA ALA A 140 18.80 3.57 -4.35
C ALA A 140 17.41 3.91 -3.80
N THR A 141 16.50 4.33 -4.68
CA THR A 141 15.07 4.25 -4.34
C THR A 141 14.75 2.81 -4.00
N THR A 142 14.08 2.57 -2.87
CA THR A 142 13.74 1.20 -2.48
C THR A 142 12.74 0.67 -3.51
N ALA A 143 13.15 -0.34 -4.27
CA ALA A 143 12.26 -1.05 -5.18
C ALA A 143 11.05 -1.58 -4.40
N LEU A 144 9.85 -1.61 -5.00
CA LEU A 144 8.65 -2.10 -4.31
C LEU A 144 8.87 -3.46 -3.63
N SER A 145 9.55 -4.40 -4.27
CA SER A 145 9.89 -5.71 -3.68
C SER A 145 10.72 -5.60 -2.40
N LEU A 146 11.77 -4.77 -2.40
CA LEU A 146 12.60 -4.51 -1.22
C LEU A 146 11.82 -3.76 -0.13
N PHE A 147 10.90 -2.90 -0.52
CA PHE A 147 10.04 -2.18 0.42
C PHE A 147 9.11 -3.14 1.16
N LEU A 148 8.52 -4.09 0.44
CA LEU A 148 7.69 -5.13 1.04
C LEU A 148 8.48 -6.02 2.00
N ILE A 149 9.70 -6.42 1.63
CA ILE A 149 10.60 -7.17 2.51
C ILE A 149 10.88 -6.38 3.78
N LYS A 150 11.20 -5.08 3.65
CA LYS A 150 11.43 -4.20 4.80
C LYS A 150 10.22 -4.09 5.73
N ILE A 151 9.00 -4.00 5.18
CA ILE A 151 7.78 -4.03 5.98
C ILE A 151 7.68 -5.35 6.76
N ILE A 152 7.91 -6.48 6.10
CA ILE A 152 7.83 -7.81 6.72
C ILE A 152 8.88 -7.98 7.82
N GLN A 153 10.13 -7.60 7.55
CA GLN A 153 11.26 -7.80 8.48
C GLN A 153 11.24 -6.82 9.66
N ASN A 154 10.47 -5.74 9.58
CA ASN A 154 10.44 -4.67 10.56
C ASN A 154 11.87 -4.29 11.03
N GLU A 155 12.82 -4.18 10.09
CA GLU A 155 14.15 -3.70 10.43
C GLU A 155 13.99 -2.30 11.04
N ASN A 156 14.48 -2.13 12.27
CA ASN A 156 14.40 -0.89 13.01
C ASN A 156 14.77 0.30 12.10
N MET A 157 13.87 1.29 12.10
CA MET A 157 13.99 2.66 11.56
C MET A 157 13.42 2.91 10.14
N ASN A 158 12.38 3.75 10.11
CA ASN A 158 12.01 4.67 9.01
C ASN A 158 11.04 4.23 7.90
N ILE A 159 10.35 3.08 8.00
CA ILE A 159 9.31 2.73 6.99
C ILE A 159 7.92 3.24 7.38
N GLY A 160 7.77 4.06 8.43
CA GLY A 160 6.54 4.83 8.73
C GLY A 160 5.20 4.08 8.79
N ALA A 161 5.17 2.75 8.69
CA ALA A 161 3.95 1.97 8.53
C ALA A 161 3.13 2.04 9.81
N LYS A 162 1.81 2.18 9.67
CA LYS A 162 0.91 2.23 10.82
C LYS A 162 0.69 0.82 11.35
N THR A 163 0.81 0.63 12.67
CA THR A 163 0.62 -0.66 13.35
C THR A 163 -0.77 -0.77 13.95
N PHE A 164 -1.32 -1.99 13.96
CA PHE A 164 -2.66 -2.32 14.47
C PHE A 164 -2.60 -3.58 15.33
N ASN A 165 -3.63 -3.78 16.14
CA ASN A 165 -3.75 -4.97 16.99
C ASN A 165 -4.47 -6.13 16.28
N SER A 166 -5.09 -5.89 15.12
CA SER A 166 -5.85 -6.90 14.35
C SER A 166 -5.96 -6.52 12.87
N LEU A 167 -6.23 -7.52 12.02
CA LEU A 167 -6.54 -7.29 10.60
C LEU A 167 -7.83 -6.48 10.44
N ALA A 168 -8.81 -6.68 11.32
CA ALA A 168 -10.06 -5.93 11.31
C ALA A 168 -9.82 -4.42 11.51
N GLN A 169 -8.95 -4.04 12.45
CA GLN A 169 -8.58 -2.63 12.67
C GLN A 169 -7.84 -2.04 11.46
N ALA A 170 -6.91 -2.80 10.85
CA ALA A 170 -6.22 -2.37 9.64
C ALA A 170 -7.18 -2.20 8.46
N ALA A 171 -8.13 -3.13 8.28
CA ALA A 171 -9.15 -3.06 7.23
C ALA A 171 -10.14 -1.90 7.44
N ALA A 172 -10.51 -1.61 8.69
CA ALA A 172 -11.32 -0.44 9.03
C ALA A 172 -10.56 0.87 8.69
N PHE A 173 -9.26 0.91 8.98
CA PHE A 173 -8.41 2.03 8.58
C PHE A 173 -8.31 2.20 7.06
N MET A 174 -8.20 1.12 6.27
CA MET A 174 -8.18 1.25 4.80
C MET A 174 -9.51 1.74 4.20
N ARG A 175 -10.63 1.62 4.93
CA ARG A 175 -11.99 2.02 4.52
C ARG A 175 -12.39 3.44 4.90
N GLY A 176 -11.49 4.23 5.50
CA GLY A 176 -11.89 5.56 5.93
C GLY A 176 -12.91 5.54 7.08
N THR A 177 -13.37 6.73 7.46
CA THR A 177 -14.59 6.91 8.27
C THR A 177 -15.75 7.26 7.35
N PRO A 178 -17.03 7.04 7.72
CA PRO A 178 -18.17 7.44 6.90
C PRO A 178 -18.11 8.89 6.40
N ALA A 179 -17.62 9.82 7.24
CA ALA A 179 -17.46 11.23 6.90
C ALA A 179 -16.29 11.51 5.94
N SER A 180 -15.39 10.54 5.72
CA SER A 180 -14.18 10.68 4.92
C SER A 180 -14.09 9.67 3.78
N ARG A 181 -15.14 8.87 3.55
CA ARG A 181 -15.13 7.78 2.54
C ARG A 181 -14.86 8.30 1.13
N GLU A 182 -15.46 9.44 0.79
CA GLU A 182 -15.33 10.02 -0.55
C GLU A 182 -13.92 10.54 -0.87
N THR A 183 -13.10 10.82 0.14
CA THR A 183 -11.77 11.42 -0.05
C THR A 183 -10.62 10.50 0.32
N ASN A 184 -10.86 9.45 1.11
CA ASN A 184 -9.78 8.69 1.74
C ASN A 184 -9.85 7.18 1.50
N ASP A 185 -10.91 6.68 0.85
CA ASP A 185 -11.04 5.25 0.57
C ASP A 185 -9.94 4.78 -0.40
N ILE A 186 -9.26 3.71 0.01
CA ILE A 186 -8.34 2.99 -0.86
C ILE A 186 -9.15 2.20 -1.88
N SER A 187 -8.69 2.22 -3.13
CA SER A 187 -9.41 1.56 -4.22
C SER A 187 -9.17 0.04 -4.25
N ARG A 188 -8.00 -0.42 -3.82
CA ARG A 188 -7.60 -1.83 -3.84
C ARG A 188 -6.74 -2.15 -2.63
N VAL A 189 -6.96 -3.29 -1.98
CA VAL A 189 -6.17 -3.72 -0.83
C VAL A 189 -5.62 -5.12 -1.05
N LEU A 190 -4.31 -5.28 -0.87
CA LEU A 190 -3.66 -6.58 -0.77
C LEU A 190 -3.35 -6.87 0.69
N THR A 191 -3.89 -7.97 1.20
CA THR A 191 -3.64 -8.45 2.56
C THR A 191 -2.72 -9.67 2.47
N ILE A 192 -1.60 -9.61 3.18
CA ILE A 192 -0.61 -10.69 3.26
C ILE A 192 -0.50 -11.10 4.72
N SER A 193 -0.74 -12.37 5.03
CA SER A 193 -0.60 -12.96 6.35
C SER A 193 0.48 -14.03 6.32
N ILE A 194 1.50 -13.90 7.18
CA ILE A 194 2.64 -14.82 7.26
C ILE A 194 2.70 -15.38 8.69
N GLY A 195 2.64 -16.70 8.81
CA GLY A 195 2.61 -17.39 10.10
C GLY A 195 1.20 -17.58 10.66
N ARG A 196 1.13 -18.08 11.89
CA ARG A 196 -0.14 -18.45 12.54
C ARG A 196 -0.84 -17.19 13.07
N MET A 197 -2.14 -17.04 12.92
CA MET A 197 -2.83 -15.94 13.61
C MET A 197 -3.23 -16.37 15.02
N THR A 198 -3.14 -15.45 15.99
CA THR A 198 -3.68 -15.70 17.32
C THR A 198 -5.21 -15.83 17.26
N ASN A 199 -5.84 -15.05 16.37
CA ASN A 199 -7.28 -15.14 16.09
C ASN A 199 -7.55 -15.83 14.74
N GLN A 200 -7.75 -17.15 14.77
CA GLN A 200 -7.99 -17.94 13.56
C GLN A 200 -9.23 -17.50 12.77
N GLN A 201 -10.22 -16.88 13.42
CA GLN A 201 -11.41 -16.35 12.72
C GLN A 201 -11.04 -15.21 11.76
N GLU A 202 -10.06 -14.36 12.11
CA GLU A 202 -9.59 -13.30 11.20
C GLU A 202 -8.89 -13.88 9.96
N LEU A 203 -8.22 -15.02 10.09
CA LEU A 203 -7.63 -15.73 8.94
C LEU A 203 -8.71 -16.27 8.02
N ASN A 204 -9.72 -16.91 8.60
CA ASN A 204 -10.82 -17.51 7.84
C ASN A 204 -11.68 -16.45 7.15
N SER A 205 -11.74 -15.24 7.72
CA SER A 205 -12.44 -14.09 7.16
C SER A 205 -11.54 -13.14 6.37
N LEU A 206 -10.32 -13.56 6.01
CA LEU A 206 -9.41 -12.75 5.18
C LEU A 206 -10.09 -12.28 3.90
N THR A 207 -10.84 -13.15 3.22
CA THR A 207 -11.58 -12.84 2.00
C THR A 207 -12.79 -11.93 2.24
N ASP A 208 -13.29 -11.90 3.47
CA ASP A 208 -14.49 -11.15 3.89
C ASP A 208 -14.13 -9.90 4.71
N LEU A 209 -12.85 -9.51 4.78
CA LEU A 209 -12.39 -8.33 5.52
C LEU A 209 -13.08 -7.04 5.05
N PHE A 210 -13.45 -7.00 3.78
CA PHE A 210 -14.12 -5.89 3.13
C PHE A 210 -15.44 -6.37 2.51
N PRO A 211 -16.50 -6.56 3.32
CA PRO A 211 -17.81 -6.88 2.77
C PRO A 211 -18.25 -5.78 1.79
N PRO A 212 -18.97 -6.15 0.71
CA PRO A 212 -19.51 -5.17 -0.22
C PRO A 212 -20.37 -4.17 0.54
N THR A 213 -20.24 -2.88 0.20
CA THR A 213 -21.08 -1.84 0.76
C THR A 213 -22.54 -2.22 0.48
N PRO A 214 -23.45 -2.20 1.47
CA PRO A 214 -24.88 -2.37 1.21
C PRO A 214 -25.25 -1.42 0.07
N SER A 215 -25.94 -1.93 -0.95
CA SER A 215 -26.42 -1.09 -2.06
C SER A 215 -27.14 0.11 -1.45
N GLU A 216 -26.63 1.32 -1.69
CA GLU A 216 -27.34 2.53 -1.31
C GLU A 216 -28.74 2.41 -1.93
N GLU A 217 -29.78 2.35 -1.09
CA GLU A 217 -31.16 2.37 -1.58
C GLU A 217 -31.30 3.57 -2.52
N PRO A 218 -32.00 3.41 -3.66
CA PRO A 218 -32.22 4.52 -4.56
C PRO A 218 -32.82 5.67 -3.78
N ARG A 219 -32.15 6.83 -3.83
CA ARG A 219 -32.64 8.05 -3.19
C ARG A 219 -34.03 8.31 -3.78
N LEU A 220 -35.03 8.30 -2.90
CA LEU A 220 -36.46 8.45 -3.23
C LEU A 220 -36.85 9.80 -3.85
N ASN A 221 -35.88 10.60 -4.31
CA ASN A 221 -36.08 11.93 -4.88
C ASN A 221 -35.79 12.02 -6.39
N ASP A 222 -35.52 10.90 -7.07
CA ASP A 222 -35.33 10.86 -8.54
C ASP A 222 -36.52 10.20 -9.28
N LEU A 223 -37.75 10.36 -8.76
CA LEU A 223 -39.01 10.06 -9.49
C LEU A 223 -39.91 11.30 -9.56
#